data_AF-A0A651FS66-F1
#
_entry.id   AF-A0A651FS66-F1
#
_cell.length_a   1.000
_cell.length_b   1.000
_cell.length_c   1.000
_cell.angle_alpha   90.00
_cell.angle_beta   90.00
_cell.angle_gamma   90.00
#
_symmetry.space_group_name_H-M   'P 1'
#
loop_
_entity.id
_entity.type
_entity.pdbx_description
1 polymer ?
#
loop_
_entity_poly.entity_id
_entity_poly.type
_entity_poly.pdbx_seq_one_letter_code
_entity_poly.pdbx_strand_id
1 'polypeptide(L)'
;QTSTGRAAADVQDDEPFDTTVPGTVAFEVPASTIGGAADLPDGHMRGPVVGTQLLGSAMDQGAFTASIPVRFGDNHTESLVGRPDLTPDQRALLITAEDTIYVAFAYEDLEGKQQWLTRRVSLSGSTLFEVYDRTWNESVTELHVGEQIYLQATDPLSNISSDRDRVEVEVTTGSGWSGTLSMMETMSHSGIFRTVATFVHNEASIEREDLNAIPVTYGDSVTIRYPGRGGTVERQMRIHKGADGEVVPFSKRYQDDEMAMGTLFSIAEAYFELAKQQRRMAEDATNRADTAGEARFLREVRNSIDAGRDVLEEAIRQFPDSALRAQADYLMAELELEFAADTESEDDKRAYFESALQRFASILGSYPDSEYAPRAQFKLGYVYEEMGEMTAASQEYVKLSFRYPDHELVADAMIRLARYFQGEGRRIQAESERLTESDFPRSQVLLRDAHSRFGTAGDVLSRLVERFPTHPNVAAAGVAAGTSYISAHRFEEAVTVLDAIANDPSIDAPMIKAEALYWLGDAYLNMMRHGATPRGVDARGRAEIAFTTCTVNYPESLWARRSRGVLDELSRRGR
;
A
#
# COMPACT_ATOMS: atom_id res chain seq x y z
N GLN A 1 20.75 -14.19 18.57
CA GLN A 1 21.37 -14.46 17.25
C GLN A 1 20.72 -15.68 16.65
N THR A 2 20.65 -15.76 15.33
CA THR A 2 20.13 -16.93 14.61
C THR A 2 21.25 -17.59 13.81
N SER A 3 21.12 -18.89 13.52
CA SER A 3 22.02 -19.59 12.59
C SER A 3 22.05 -18.92 11.22
N THR A 4 20.91 -18.42 10.73
CA THR A 4 20.83 -17.67 9.47
C THR A 4 21.72 -16.42 9.50
N GLY A 5 21.67 -15.64 10.58
CA GLY A 5 22.55 -14.49 10.75
C GLY A 5 24.02 -14.86 10.82
N ARG A 6 24.36 -15.93 11.55
CA ARG A 6 25.74 -16.42 11.65
C ARG A 6 26.27 -16.89 10.30
N ALA A 7 25.47 -17.62 9.54
CA ALA A 7 25.81 -18.04 8.18
C ALA A 7 26.03 -16.84 7.25
N ALA A 8 25.19 -15.79 7.35
CA ALA A 8 25.36 -14.56 6.58
C ALA A 8 26.66 -13.80 6.91
N ALA A 9 27.20 -13.98 8.12
CA ALA A 9 28.48 -13.44 8.56
C ALA A 9 29.67 -14.40 8.42
N ASP A 10 29.48 -15.58 7.82
CA ASP A 10 30.49 -16.65 7.73
C ASP A 10 31.03 -17.10 9.10
N VAL A 11 30.18 -17.04 10.14
CA VAL A 11 30.50 -17.48 11.51
C VAL A 11 29.97 -18.89 11.72
N GLN A 12 30.84 -19.86 12.06
CA GLN A 12 30.40 -21.24 12.29
C GLN A 12 29.67 -21.44 13.62
N ASP A 13 28.87 -22.50 13.70
CA ASP A 13 28.03 -22.79 14.86
C ASP A 13 28.82 -22.95 16.18
N ASP A 14 30.04 -23.48 16.12
CA ASP A 14 30.96 -23.72 17.24
C ASP A 14 31.87 -22.53 17.58
N GLU A 15 31.89 -21.49 16.75
CA GLU A 15 32.64 -20.27 17.05
C GLU A 15 32.05 -19.51 18.25
N PRO A 16 32.86 -18.65 18.92
CA PRO A 16 32.37 -17.78 19.98
C PRO A 16 31.21 -16.88 19.54
N PHE A 17 30.43 -16.42 20.52
CA PHE A 17 29.34 -15.48 20.25
C PHE A 17 29.90 -14.14 19.77
N ASP A 18 29.44 -13.66 18.62
CA ASP A 18 29.94 -12.44 17.98
C ASP A 18 28.80 -11.43 17.82
N THR A 19 28.84 -10.34 18.58
CA THR A 19 27.78 -9.33 18.59
C THR A 19 27.62 -8.58 17.27
N THR A 20 28.55 -8.72 16.32
CA THR A 20 28.49 -8.06 15.01
C THR A 20 27.67 -8.84 13.98
N VAL A 21 27.30 -10.09 14.28
CA VAL A 21 26.47 -10.94 13.41
C VAL A 21 25.15 -10.22 13.05
N PRO A 22 24.77 -10.17 11.76
CA PRO A 22 23.52 -9.57 11.29
C PRO A 22 22.29 -10.14 12.02
N GLY A 23 21.39 -9.26 12.44
CA GLY A 23 20.21 -9.62 13.23
C GLY A 23 20.49 -9.98 14.69
N THR A 24 21.71 -9.75 15.21
CA THR A 24 21.95 -9.85 16.64
C THR A 24 21.15 -8.79 17.39
N VAL A 25 20.36 -9.21 18.37
CA VAL A 25 19.68 -8.30 19.30
C VAL A 25 20.28 -8.40 20.69
N ALA A 26 20.39 -7.27 21.37
CA ALA A 26 20.77 -7.16 22.78
C ALA A 26 19.56 -6.74 23.63
N PHE A 27 19.43 -7.34 24.81
CA PHE A 27 18.41 -7.01 25.80
C PHE A 27 19.05 -6.88 27.18
N GLU A 28 18.55 -5.94 27.98
CA GLU A 28 18.95 -5.76 29.37
C GLU A 28 17.80 -6.17 30.27
N VAL A 29 18.08 -7.01 31.27
CA VAL A 29 17.07 -7.48 32.22
C VAL A 29 17.52 -7.14 33.65
N PRO A 30 16.67 -6.49 34.47
CA PRO A 30 16.99 -6.23 35.86
C PRO A 30 17.22 -7.53 36.63
N ALA A 31 18.26 -7.53 37.47
CA ALA A 31 18.70 -8.67 38.26
C ALA A 31 17.67 -9.16 39.31
N SER A 32 16.58 -8.41 39.53
CA SER A 32 15.49 -8.73 40.46
C SER A 32 14.34 -9.56 39.85
N THR A 33 14.39 -9.86 38.54
CA THR A 33 13.26 -10.47 37.83
C THR A 33 13.15 -11.96 38.15
N ILE A 34 12.33 -12.32 39.14
CA ILE A 34 11.93 -13.70 39.46
C ILE A 34 10.50 -13.90 38.98
N GLY A 35 10.27 -14.83 38.05
CA GLY A 35 8.96 -15.46 37.85
C GLY A 35 7.76 -14.54 37.60
N GLY A 36 7.95 -13.34 37.06
CA GLY A 36 6.87 -12.39 36.75
C GLY A 36 6.53 -12.43 35.27
N ALA A 37 5.28 -12.75 34.97
CA ALA A 37 4.67 -12.48 33.67
C ALA A 37 4.94 -11.03 33.26
N ALA A 38 5.82 -10.78 32.28
CA ALA A 38 5.61 -9.61 31.45
C ALA A 38 4.24 -9.81 30.77
N ASP A 39 3.40 -8.77 30.79
CA ASP A 39 2.23 -8.72 29.91
C ASP A 39 2.74 -8.98 28.50
N LEU A 40 2.30 -10.09 27.92
CA LEU A 40 2.60 -10.39 26.52
C LEU A 40 1.86 -9.32 25.71
N PRO A 41 2.53 -8.63 24.77
CA PRO A 41 1.80 -7.84 23.79
C PRO A 41 0.79 -8.72 23.06
N ASP A 42 -0.34 -8.16 22.65
CA ASP A 42 -1.35 -8.88 21.88
C ASP A 42 -0.70 -9.63 20.69
N GLY A 43 -1.11 -10.88 20.47
CA GLY A 43 -0.55 -11.73 19.41
C GLY A 43 0.69 -12.57 19.78
N HIS A 44 1.28 -12.41 20.98
CA HIS A 44 2.44 -13.21 21.40
C HIS A 44 2.03 -14.47 22.18
N MET A 45 2.47 -15.66 21.73
CA MET A 45 2.27 -16.92 22.45
C MET A 45 3.45 -17.26 23.36
N ARG A 46 3.16 -17.73 24.58
CA ARG A 46 4.18 -18.24 25.50
C ARG A 46 4.62 -19.65 25.13
N GLY A 47 5.93 -19.86 24.98
CA GLY A 47 6.55 -21.18 24.99
C GLY A 47 6.75 -21.72 26.41
N PRO A 48 6.94 -23.04 26.58
CA PRO A 48 7.26 -23.63 27.88
C PRO A 48 8.63 -23.15 28.38
N VAL A 49 8.70 -22.73 29.65
CA VAL A 49 9.96 -22.41 30.32
C VAL A 49 10.58 -23.72 30.80
N VAL A 50 11.67 -24.16 30.18
CA VAL A 50 12.49 -25.29 30.68
C VAL A 50 13.51 -24.73 31.67
N GLY A 51 13.30 -24.95 32.96
CA GLY A 51 14.22 -24.47 34.00
C GLY A 51 13.93 -25.02 35.39
N THR A 52 14.96 -25.06 36.22
CA THR A 52 14.94 -25.49 37.62
C THR A 52 13.98 -24.64 38.44
N GLN A 53 13.19 -25.24 39.34
CA GLN A 53 12.41 -24.47 40.33
C GLN A 53 13.33 -23.58 41.17
N LEU A 54 13.10 -22.27 41.15
CA LEU A 54 13.82 -21.31 41.97
C LEU A 54 13.31 -21.37 43.42
N LEU A 55 14.16 -21.80 44.35
CA LEU A 55 13.81 -21.98 45.77
C LEU A 55 14.15 -20.74 46.65
N GLY A 56 14.31 -19.55 46.06
CA GLY A 56 14.87 -18.35 46.72
C GLY A 56 15.00 -17.14 45.78
N SER A 57 15.73 -16.09 46.19
CA SER A 57 15.87 -14.88 45.35
C SER A 57 16.84 -15.10 44.17
N ALA A 58 16.58 -14.46 43.02
CA ALA A 58 17.42 -14.55 41.81
C ALA A 58 18.89 -14.22 42.09
N MET A 59 19.13 -13.22 42.95
CA MET A 59 20.47 -12.78 43.34
C MET A 59 21.19 -13.80 44.22
N ASP A 60 20.48 -14.44 45.17
CA ASP A 60 21.09 -15.45 46.05
C ASP A 60 21.43 -16.75 45.30
N GLN A 61 20.68 -17.04 44.22
CA GLN A 61 20.86 -18.24 43.41
C GLN A 61 21.70 -18.02 42.16
N GLY A 62 22.01 -16.76 41.82
CA GLY A 62 22.67 -16.40 40.56
C GLY A 62 21.88 -16.84 39.32
N ALA A 63 20.55 -16.89 39.42
CA ALA A 63 19.67 -17.40 38.37
C ALA A 63 18.68 -16.31 37.94
N PHE A 64 18.75 -15.95 36.66
CA PHE A 64 17.98 -14.86 36.07
C PHE A 64 17.07 -15.39 34.97
N THR A 65 15.90 -14.77 34.79
CA THR A 65 14.94 -15.13 33.73
C THR A 65 14.73 -13.93 32.81
N ALA A 66 14.71 -14.18 31.50
CA ALA A 66 14.46 -13.19 30.46
C ALA A 66 13.45 -13.75 29.45
N SER A 67 12.62 -12.87 28.87
CA SER A 67 11.78 -13.20 27.72
C SER A 67 12.37 -12.53 26.48
N ILE A 68 12.57 -13.30 25.41
CA ILE A 68 13.12 -12.81 24.15
C ILE A 68 11.95 -12.75 23.15
N PRO A 69 11.55 -11.57 22.67
CA PRO A 69 10.55 -11.47 21.60
C PRO A 69 11.15 -12.06 20.32
N VAL A 70 10.40 -12.95 19.68
CA VAL A 70 10.77 -13.61 18.42
C VAL A 70 9.64 -13.42 17.41
N ARG A 71 9.99 -13.22 16.13
CA ARG A 71 9.02 -13.08 15.04
C ARG A 71 9.53 -13.76 13.79
N PHE A 72 8.65 -14.39 13.01
CA PHE A 72 9.04 -14.91 11.71
C PHE A 72 9.33 -13.77 10.73
N GLY A 73 10.39 -13.92 9.95
CA GLY A 73 10.74 -12.96 8.89
C GLY A 73 12.21 -13.01 8.51
N ASP A 74 12.54 -12.31 7.44
CA ASP A 74 13.90 -12.23 6.94
C ASP A 74 14.85 -11.56 7.93
N ASN A 75 16.04 -12.12 8.09
CA ASN A 75 17.00 -11.62 9.04
C ASN A 75 17.48 -10.20 8.65
N HIS A 76 17.76 -9.36 9.65
CA HIS A 76 18.31 -8.03 9.39
C HIS A 76 19.69 -8.12 8.75
N THR A 77 20.00 -7.17 7.86
CA THR A 77 21.32 -7.07 7.19
C THR A 77 22.43 -6.60 8.12
N GLU A 78 22.09 -6.02 9.28
CA GLU A 78 23.03 -5.48 10.27
C GLU A 78 22.70 -6.00 11.67
N SER A 79 23.69 -5.95 12.58
CA SER A 79 23.47 -6.19 14.00
C SER A 79 22.71 -5.03 14.64
N LEU A 80 21.73 -5.35 15.50
CA LEU A 80 20.93 -4.37 16.23
C LEU A 80 21.50 -4.06 17.63
N VAL A 81 22.67 -4.61 17.96
CA VAL A 81 23.36 -4.34 19.24
C VAL A 81 23.77 -2.87 19.31
N GLY A 82 23.43 -2.20 20.41
CA GLY A 82 23.79 -0.78 20.62
C GLY A 82 22.86 0.22 19.92
N ARG A 83 21.67 -0.21 19.51
CA ARG A 83 20.61 0.63 18.90
C ARG A 83 19.47 0.92 19.89
N PRO A 84 19.65 1.90 20.81
CA PRO A 84 18.62 2.23 21.81
C PRO A 84 17.40 2.94 21.22
N ASP A 85 17.47 3.35 19.94
CA ASP A 85 16.43 4.06 19.18
C ASP A 85 15.29 3.16 18.70
N LEU A 86 15.50 1.85 18.63
CA LEU A 86 14.51 0.89 18.11
C LEU A 86 13.43 0.59 19.15
N THR A 87 12.17 0.49 18.70
CA THR A 87 11.02 0.07 19.53
C THR A 87 11.16 -1.39 19.96
N PRO A 88 10.44 -1.86 21.00
CA PRO A 88 10.47 -3.27 21.41
C PRO A 88 10.17 -4.25 20.27
N ASP A 89 9.22 -3.92 19.40
CA ASP A 89 8.85 -4.76 18.24
C ASP A 89 9.93 -4.77 17.16
N GLN A 90 10.60 -3.63 16.92
CA GLN A 90 11.76 -3.55 16.04
C GLN A 90 13.01 -4.24 16.60
N ARG A 91 12.99 -4.61 17.88
CA ARG A 91 14.01 -5.46 18.54
C ARG A 91 13.56 -6.91 18.66
N ALA A 92 12.46 -7.32 18.03
CA ALA A 92 12.17 -8.74 17.95
C ALA A 92 13.27 -9.48 17.19
N LEU A 93 13.70 -10.63 17.69
CA LEU A 93 14.62 -11.49 16.96
C LEU A 93 13.87 -12.11 15.78
N LEU A 94 14.25 -11.73 14.57
CA LEU A 94 13.70 -12.32 13.35
C LEU A 94 14.26 -13.73 13.15
N ILE A 95 13.38 -14.70 12.97
CA ILE A 95 13.69 -16.12 12.90
C ILE A 95 13.04 -16.76 11.67
N THR A 96 13.67 -17.81 11.17
CA THR A 96 13.07 -18.78 10.25
C THR A 96 12.79 -20.09 10.96
N ALA A 97 11.99 -20.98 10.37
CA ALA A 97 11.65 -22.26 10.99
C ALA A 97 12.85 -23.18 11.25
N GLU A 98 13.93 -23.02 10.47
CA GLU A 98 15.13 -23.84 10.57
C GLU A 98 16.20 -23.22 11.48
N ASP A 99 15.92 -22.04 12.04
CA ASP A 99 16.90 -21.34 12.85
C ASP A 99 17.16 -22.02 14.19
N THR A 100 18.44 -22.18 14.48
CA THR A 100 18.94 -22.35 15.84
C THR A 100 19.19 -20.96 16.43
N ILE A 101 18.54 -20.68 17.56
CA ILE A 101 18.72 -19.43 18.30
C ILE A 101 19.91 -19.59 19.23
N TYR A 102 20.87 -18.68 19.11
CA TYR A 102 22.01 -18.53 20.00
C TYR A 102 21.71 -17.40 20.98
N VAL A 103 21.65 -17.76 22.27
CA VAL A 103 21.50 -16.82 23.39
C VAL A 103 22.80 -16.83 24.17
N ALA A 104 23.41 -15.66 24.34
CA ALA A 104 24.65 -15.56 25.11
C ALA A 104 24.60 -14.46 26.18
N PHE A 105 25.32 -14.72 27.27
CA PHE A 105 25.52 -13.80 28.37
C PHE A 105 27.01 -13.49 28.52
N ALA A 106 27.38 -12.22 28.43
CA ALA A 106 28.74 -11.75 28.65
C ALA A 106 29.03 -11.60 30.14
N TYR A 107 30.19 -12.08 30.59
CA TYR A 107 30.69 -11.88 31.96
C TYR A 107 32.20 -11.65 31.95
N GLU A 108 32.73 -11.00 32.98
CA GLU A 108 34.17 -10.89 33.21
C GLU A 108 34.63 -12.03 34.12
N ASP A 109 35.69 -12.74 33.72
CA ASP A 109 36.33 -13.73 34.59
C ASP A 109 37.19 -13.05 35.67
N LEU A 110 37.76 -13.86 36.58
CA LEU A 110 38.60 -13.35 37.69
C LEU A 110 39.88 -12.65 37.21
N GLU A 111 40.24 -12.79 35.94
CA GLU A 111 41.40 -12.14 35.31
C GLU A 111 41.00 -10.85 34.57
N GLY A 112 39.72 -10.45 34.62
CA GLY A 112 39.19 -9.26 33.96
C GLY A 112 38.99 -9.43 32.45
N LYS A 113 38.99 -10.67 31.95
CA LYS A 113 38.75 -10.95 30.52
C LYS A 113 37.27 -11.25 30.31
N GLN A 114 36.67 -10.61 29.30
CA GLN A 114 35.29 -10.88 28.92
C GLN A 114 35.15 -12.28 28.29
N GLN A 115 34.19 -13.04 28.78
CA GLN A 115 33.83 -14.39 28.36
C GLN A 115 32.34 -14.43 28.04
N TRP A 116 31.92 -15.43 27.25
CA TRP A 116 30.52 -15.61 26.85
C TRP A 116 30.00 -16.98 27.27
N LEU A 117 28.90 -17.01 28.02
CA LEU A 117 28.10 -18.21 28.24
C LEU A 117 27.05 -18.30 27.14
N THR A 118 27.22 -19.22 26.19
CA THR A 118 26.30 -19.37 25.05
C THR A 118 25.45 -20.62 25.20
N ARG A 119 24.14 -20.49 24.96
CA ARG A 119 23.17 -21.58 24.86
C ARG A 119 22.51 -21.57 23.49
N ARG A 120 22.27 -22.76 22.97
CA ARG A 120 21.54 -22.99 21.72
C ARG A 120 20.11 -23.41 22.07
N VAL A 121 19.15 -22.81 21.38
CA VAL A 121 17.73 -23.10 21.50
C VAL A 121 17.23 -23.42 20.11
N SER A 122 16.67 -24.61 19.93
CA SER A 122 15.99 -24.98 18.69
C SER A 122 14.50 -24.68 18.83
N LEU A 123 13.88 -24.22 17.75
CA LEU A 123 12.44 -24.02 17.72
C LEU A 123 11.73 -25.37 17.78
N SER A 124 10.69 -25.44 18.60
CA SER A 124 9.75 -26.55 18.63
C SER A 124 8.35 -25.96 18.56
N GLY A 125 7.54 -26.45 17.63
CA GLY A 125 6.16 -26.02 17.43
C GLY A 125 5.22 -27.20 17.49
N SER A 126 3.98 -26.95 17.88
CA SER A 126 2.89 -27.91 17.76
C SER A 126 2.12 -27.56 16.50
N THR A 127 1.94 -28.54 15.61
CA THR A 127 1.09 -28.37 14.44
C THR A 127 -0.38 -28.40 14.87
N LEU A 128 -1.16 -27.42 14.43
CA LEU A 128 -2.62 -27.45 14.52
C LEU A 128 -3.20 -27.63 13.11
N PHE A 129 -4.20 -28.49 12.98
CA PHE A 129 -4.87 -28.75 11.72
C PHE A 129 -6.37 -28.95 11.97
N GLU A 130 -7.19 -28.17 11.30
CA GLU A 130 -8.65 -28.22 11.41
C GLU A 130 -9.32 -28.20 10.03
N VAL A 131 -10.50 -28.81 9.99
CA VAL A 131 -11.40 -28.84 8.83
C VAL A 131 -12.62 -28.00 9.18
N TYR A 132 -12.84 -26.92 8.45
CA TYR A 132 -13.89 -25.94 8.70
C TYR A 132 -15.01 -25.99 7.66
N ASP A 133 -16.11 -25.34 8.04
CA ASP A 133 -17.17 -24.91 7.16
C ASP A 133 -16.72 -23.70 6.32
N ARG A 134 -17.59 -23.23 5.41
CA ARG A 134 -17.30 -22.08 4.54
C ARG A 134 -16.98 -20.78 5.27
N THR A 135 -17.39 -20.66 6.54
CA THR A 135 -17.18 -19.45 7.33
C THR A 135 -15.88 -19.47 8.14
N TRP A 136 -15.10 -20.55 8.07
CA TRP A 136 -13.88 -20.76 8.87
C TRP A 136 -14.09 -20.73 10.39
N ASN A 137 -15.33 -20.92 10.86
CA ASN A 137 -15.66 -20.75 12.28
C ASN A 137 -15.97 -22.08 12.98
N GLU A 138 -16.63 -23.01 12.29
CA GLU A 138 -17.05 -24.27 12.90
C GLU A 138 -16.33 -25.45 12.28
N SER A 139 -15.84 -26.36 13.13
CA SER A 139 -15.19 -27.58 12.65
C SER A 139 -16.22 -28.59 12.15
N VAL A 140 -15.93 -29.19 11.01
CA VAL A 140 -16.88 -30.09 10.33
C VAL A 140 -16.38 -31.51 10.44
N THR A 141 -17.27 -32.39 10.90
CA THR A 141 -16.99 -33.83 11.08
C THR A 141 -17.98 -34.73 10.33
N GLU A 142 -19.08 -34.17 9.85
CA GLU A 142 -20.10 -34.88 9.08
C GLU A 142 -20.51 -34.02 7.87
N LEU A 143 -20.55 -34.61 6.67
CA LEU A 143 -20.88 -33.92 5.41
C LEU A 143 -21.66 -34.83 4.45
N HIS A 144 -22.16 -34.24 3.36
CA HIS A 144 -22.76 -34.92 2.23
C HIS A 144 -21.85 -34.90 0.99
N VAL A 145 -22.12 -35.80 0.04
CA VAL A 145 -21.44 -35.80 -1.26
C VAL A 145 -21.82 -34.53 -2.02
N GLY A 146 -20.83 -33.80 -2.55
CA GLY A 146 -20.98 -32.52 -3.23
C GLY A 146 -20.61 -31.30 -2.40
N GLU A 147 -20.50 -31.44 -1.07
CA GLU A 147 -20.11 -30.35 -0.18
C GLU A 147 -18.60 -30.07 -0.23
N GLN A 148 -18.25 -28.84 0.13
CA GLN A 148 -16.87 -28.36 0.23
C GLN A 148 -16.39 -28.33 1.67
N ILE A 149 -15.08 -28.51 1.83
CA ILE A 149 -14.39 -28.38 3.10
C ILE A 149 -13.22 -27.42 3.01
N TYR A 150 -12.98 -26.73 4.11
CA TYR A 150 -12.01 -25.66 4.21
C TYR A 150 -10.92 -26.10 5.18
N LEU A 151 -9.76 -26.45 4.64
CA LEU A 151 -8.66 -26.99 5.43
C LEU A 151 -7.75 -25.85 5.88
N GLN A 152 -7.45 -25.77 7.18
CA GLN A 152 -6.46 -24.85 7.73
C GLN A 152 -5.41 -25.62 8.52
N ALA A 153 -4.14 -25.40 8.19
CA ALA A 153 -3.03 -25.82 9.02
C ALA A 153 -2.33 -24.57 9.59
N THR A 154 -2.19 -24.53 10.91
CA THR A 154 -1.27 -23.59 11.57
C THR A 154 0.01 -24.37 11.87
N ASP A 155 1.02 -24.17 11.04
CA ASP A 155 2.30 -24.88 11.12
C ASP A 155 3.47 -23.92 10.86
N PRO A 156 3.84 -23.10 11.86
CA PRO A 156 4.90 -22.10 11.69
C PRO A 156 6.27 -22.71 11.33
N LEU A 157 6.48 -24.00 11.60
CA LEU A 157 7.72 -24.70 11.24
C LEU A 157 7.83 -25.04 9.74
N SER A 158 6.73 -24.94 9.00
CA SER A 158 6.69 -25.17 7.55
C SER A 158 6.79 -23.88 6.74
N ASN A 159 6.94 -22.72 7.39
CA ASN A 159 7.30 -21.44 6.79
C ASN A 159 8.83 -21.36 6.67
N ILE A 160 9.34 -21.61 5.47
CA ILE A 160 10.77 -21.77 5.16
C ILE A 160 11.29 -20.72 4.17
N SER A 161 10.42 -20.03 3.45
CA SER A 161 10.81 -19.01 2.47
C SER A 161 10.11 -17.67 2.71
N SER A 162 10.57 -16.64 1.98
CA SER A 162 9.96 -15.31 1.97
C SER A 162 8.76 -15.20 1.02
N ASP A 163 8.66 -16.12 0.07
CA ASP A 163 7.49 -16.31 -0.75
C ASP A 163 6.45 -17.17 -0.01
N ARG A 164 5.21 -17.19 -0.51
CA ARG A 164 4.16 -18.05 0.04
C ARG A 164 4.52 -19.52 -0.17
N ASP A 165 4.70 -20.24 0.93
CA ASP A 165 5.06 -21.65 0.92
C ASP A 165 3.86 -22.58 0.63
N ARG A 166 4.16 -23.78 0.13
CA ARG A 166 3.19 -24.85 -0.11
C ARG A 166 3.44 -26.03 0.81
N VAL A 167 2.36 -26.61 1.33
CA VAL A 167 2.37 -27.86 2.08
C VAL A 167 1.38 -28.85 1.47
N GLU A 168 1.57 -30.14 1.72
CA GLU A 168 0.68 -31.19 1.24
C GLU A 168 -0.07 -31.82 2.42
N VAL A 169 -1.32 -32.20 2.15
CA VAL A 169 -2.14 -32.97 3.08
C VAL A 169 -2.59 -34.26 2.41
N GLU A 170 -2.49 -35.36 3.13
CA GLU A 170 -2.84 -36.70 2.66
C GLU A 170 -4.32 -36.97 2.95
N VAL A 171 -5.02 -37.56 2.00
CA VAL A 171 -6.43 -37.90 2.13
C VAL A 171 -6.63 -39.37 1.80
N THR A 172 -7.37 -40.07 2.64
CA THR A 172 -7.78 -41.47 2.43
C THR A 172 -9.26 -41.64 2.68
N THR A 173 -9.90 -42.53 1.94
CA THR A 173 -11.35 -42.78 2.02
C THR A 173 -11.62 -44.25 2.31
N GLY A 174 -12.73 -44.53 2.99
CA GLY A 174 -13.17 -45.90 3.31
C GLY A 174 -13.42 -46.77 2.09
N SER A 175 -13.78 -46.15 0.95
CA SER A 175 -13.94 -46.79 -0.36
C SER A 175 -12.62 -47.10 -1.07
N GLY A 176 -11.47 -46.70 -0.50
CA GLY A 176 -10.15 -47.10 -0.94
C GLY A 176 -9.42 -46.11 -1.85
N TRP A 177 -9.97 -44.91 -2.07
CA TRP A 177 -9.23 -43.84 -2.72
C TRP A 177 -8.22 -43.18 -1.76
N SER A 178 -7.03 -42.86 -2.27
CA SER A 178 -6.00 -42.09 -1.58
C SER A 178 -5.40 -41.05 -2.51
N GLY A 179 -5.16 -39.84 -2.02
CA GLY A 179 -4.53 -38.75 -2.77
C GLY A 179 -3.94 -37.69 -1.87
N THR A 180 -3.34 -36.67 -2.47
CA THR A 180 -2.79 -35.51 -1.77
C THR A 180 -3.45 -34.23 -2.26
N LEU A 181 -3.58 -33.25 -1.37
CA LEU A 181 -4.04 -31.89 -1.70
C LEU A 181 -2.94 -30.89 -1.36
N SER A 182 -2.77 -29.87 -2.19
CA SER A 182 -1.82 -28.79 -1.93
C SER A 182 -2.51 -27.66 -1.18
N MET A 183 -1.87 -27.19 -0.10
CA MET A 183 -2.26 -26.02 0.67
C MET A 183 -1.22 -24.93 0.48
N MET A 184 -1.69 -23.68 0.43
CA MET A 184 -0.85 -22.50 0.24
C MET A 184 -0.91 -21.63 1.48
N GLU A 185 0.22 -21.05 1.86
CA GLU A 185 0.29 -20.06 2.93
C GLU A 185 -0.63 -18.86 2.65
N THR A 186 -1.27 -18.27 3.65
CA THR A 186 -2.28 -17.21 3.45
C THR A 186 -1.62 -15.88 3.08
N MET A 187 -0.57 -15.51 3.80
CA MET A 187 0.31 -14.36 3.56
C MET A 187 1.75 -14.83 3.79
N SER A 188 2.73 -14.16 3.18
CA SER A 188 4.15 -14.45 3.43
C SER A 188 4.44 -14.44 4.93
N HIS A 189 5.11 -15.48 5.40
CA HIS A 189 5.51 -15.70 6.79
C HIS A 189 4.40 -15.86 7.84
N SER A 190 3.14 -16.05 7.43
CA SER A 190 2.05 -16.27 8.39
C SER A 190 2.12 -17.62 9.11
N GLY A 191 2.71 -18.65 8.49
CA GLY A 191 2.65 -20.03 8.98
C GLY A 191 1.24 -20.63 8.98
N ILE A 192 0.29 -19.99 8.30
CA ILE A 192 -1.11 -20.42 8.19
C ILE A 192 -1.38 -20.84 6.74
N PHE A 193 -1.59 -22.12 6.52
CA PHE A 193 -1.84 -22.72 5.21
C PHE A 193 -3.32 -23.02 5.04
N ARG A 194 -3.87 -22.72 3.86
CA ARG A 194 -5.28 -22.95 3.53
C ARG A 194 -5.45 -23.64 2.18
N THR A 195 -6.48 -24.48 2.08
CA THR A 195 -7.00 -24.99 0.81
C THR A 195 -8.48 -25.32 0.92
N VAL A 196 -9.13 -25.50 -0.22
CA VAL A 196 -10.54 -25.93 -0.31
C VAL A 196 -10.59 -27.21 -1.13
N ALA A 197 -11.38 -28.17 -0.66
CA ALA A 197 -11.59 -29.44 -1.35
C ALA A 197 -13.09 -29.76 -1.45
N THR A 198 -13.49 -30.47 -2.51
CA THR A 198 -14.89 -30.83 -2.75
C THR A 198 -15.04 -32.34 -2.76
N PHE A 199 -16.07 -32.87 -2.10
CA PHE A 199 -16.38 -34.30 -2.16
C PHE A 199 -17.16 -34.64 -3.43
N VAL A 200 -16.63 -35.54 -4.25
CA VAL A 200 -17.27 -36.00 -5.50
C VAL A 200 -17.62 -37.48 -5.39
N HIS A 201 -18.73 -37.90 -6.01
CA HIS A 201 -19.09 -39.31 -6.00
C HIS A 201 -18.08 -40.12 -6.82
N ASN A 202 -17.62 -41.27 -6.32
CA ASN A 202 -16.55 -42.09 -6.95
C ASN A 202 -16.91 -42.63 -8.36
N GLU A 203 -18.19 -42.57 -8.77
CA GLU A 203 -18.64 -42.92 -10.13
C GLU A 203 -18.68 -41.73 -11.10
N ALA A 204 -18.45 -40.50 -10.62
CA ALA A 204 -18.35 -39.33 -11.47
C ALA A 204 -17.04 -39.37 -12.25
N SER A 205 -17.10 -39.10 -13.55
CA SER A 205 -15.90 -38.89 -14.38
C SER A 205 -15.18 -37.65 -13.89
N ILE A 206 -14.13 -37.83 -13.09
CA ILE A 206 -13.24 -36.76 -12.64
C ILE A 206 -12.43 -36.34 -13.86
N GLU A 207 -12.76 -35.19 -14.45
CA GLU A 207 -11.91 -34.59 -15.46
C GLU A 207 -10.62 -34.11 -14.78
N ARG A 208 -9.49 -34.17 -15.49
CA ARG A 208 -8.14 -33.93 -14.96
C ARG A 208 -7.94 -32.52 -14.39
N GLU A 209 -8.94 -31.64 -14.52
CA GLU A 209 -8.96 -30.23 -14.17
C GLU A 209 -9.65 -29.93 -12.82
N ASP A 210 -10.33 -30.89 -12.17
CA ASP A 210 -10.91 -30.70 -10.83
C ASP A 210 -9.82 -30.78 -9.74
N LEU A 211 -8.95 -29.76 -9.70
CA LEU A 211 -7.95 -29.56 -8.65
C LEU A 211 -8.68 -29.55 -7.29
N ASN A 212 -8.33 -30.50 -6.42
CA ASN A 212 -8.88 -30.71 -5.07
C ASN A 212 -10.24 -31.44 -4.95
N ALA A 213 -10.62 -32.27 -5.92
CA ALA A 213 -11.73 -33.21 -5.74
C ALA A 213 -11.33 -34.46 -4.92
N ILE A 214 -12.16 -34.84 -3.93
CA ILE A 214 -12.00 -36.04 -3.12
C ILE A 214 -13.11 -37.05 -3.47
N PRO A 215 -12.79 -38.17 -4.14
CA PRO A 215 -13.75 -39.21 -4.51
C PRO A 215 -14.24 -39.98 -3.29
N VAL A 216 -15.55 -40.04 -3.09
CA VAL A 216 -16.20 -40.71 -1.95
C VAL A 216 -17.45 -41.48 -2.39
N THR A 217 -17.90 -42.39 -1.54
CA THR A 217 -19.19 -43.08 -1.64
C THR A 217 -20.11 -42.70 -0.48
N TYR A 218 -21.42 -42.89 -0.63
CA TYR A 218 -22.36 -42.60 0.45
C TYR A 218 -22.10 -43.48 1.68
N GLY A 219 -21.95 -42.85 2.85
CA GLY A 219 -21.58 -43.56 4.08
C GLY A 219 -20.07 -43.71 4.30
N ASP A 220 -19.23 -43.13 3.44
CA ASP A 220 -17.77 -43.23 3.59
C ASP A 220 -17.26 -42.58 4.87
N SER A 221 -16.11 -43.09 5.34
CA SER A 221 -15.27 -42.36 6.27
C SER A 221 -14.09 -41.78 5.51
N VAL A 222 -13.86 -40.48 5.66
CA VAL A 222 -12.71 -39.79 5.09
C VAL A 222 -11.75 -39.45 6.21
N THR A 223 -10.48 -39.79 6.03
CA THR A 223 -9.40 -39.42 6.95
C THR A 223 -8.45 -38.49 6.22
N ILE A 224 -8.28 -37.30 6.77
CA ILE A 224 -7.36 -36.29 6.28
C ILE A 224 -6.21 -36.18 7.28
N ARG A 225 -4.99 -36.39 6.80
CA ARG A 225 -3.77 -36.45 7.59
C ARG A 225 -2.83 -35.35 7.13
N TYR A 226 -2.54 -34.42 8.02
CA TYR A 226 -1.55 -33.37 7.77
C TYR A 226 -0.21 -33.75 8.44
N PRO A 227 0.84 -34.07 7.67
CA PRO A 227 2.15 -34.43 8.18
C PRO A 227 3.00 -33.18 8.49
N GLY A 228 2.54 -32.36 9.44
CA GLY A 228 3.26 -31.14 9.83
C GLY A 228 4.61 -31.42 10.50
N ARG A 229 5.53 -30.45 10.42
CA ARG A 229 6.87 -30.54 11.04
C ARG A 229 6.79 -30.55 12.57
N GLY A 230 5.76 -29.96 13.16
CA GLY A 230 5.46 -29.99 14.60
C GLY A 230 4.70 -31.23 15.08
N GLY A 231 4.43 -32.19 14.19
CA GLY A 231 3.70 -33.42 14.49
C GLY A 231 2.58 -33.69 13.48
N THR A 232 2.27 -34.96 13.28
CA THR A 232 1.16 -35.34 12.40
C THR A 232 -0.17 -35.19 13.11
N VAL A 233 -1.11 -34.50 12.48
CA VAL A 233 -2.48 -34.34 12.96
C VAL A 233 -3.44 -34.97 11.97
N GLU A 234 -4.37 -35.78 12.48
CA GLU A 234 -5.41 -36.44 11.68
C GLU A 234 -6.80 -35.90 12.04
N ARG A 235 -7.64 -35.75 11.03
CA ARG A 235 -9.07 -35.42 11.15
C ARG A 235 -9.87 -36.45 10.39
N GLN A 236 -10.92 -36.94 11.03
CA GLN A 236 -11.78 -37.97 10.47
C GLN A 236 -13.19 -37.44 10.33
N MET A 237 -13.79 -37.73 9.19
CA MET A 237 -15.09 -37.20 8.80
C MET A 237 -15.96 -38.34 8.28
N ARG A 238 -17.27 -38.15 8.36
CA ARG A 238 -18.25 -39.10 7.84
C ARG A 238 -19.08 -38.48 6.73
N ILE A 239 -19.17 -39.18 5.61
CA ILE A 239 -20.09 -38.86 4.53
C ILE A 239 -21.43 -39.52 4.86
N HIS A 240 -22.51 -38.74 4.94
CA HIS A 240 -23.84 -39.28 5.20
C HIS A 240 -24.33 -40.19 4.06
N LYS A 241 -25.28 -41.07 4.41
CA LYS A 241 -25.97 -41.88 3.41
C LYS A 241 -27.10 -41.05 2.80
N GLY A 242 -26.96 -40.72 1.52
CA GLY A 242 -27.88 -39.86 0.79
C GLY A 242 -27.39 -38.42 0.68
N ALA A 243 -28.26 -37.53 0.23
CA ALA A 243 -28.08 -36.08 0.30
C ALA A 243 -29.07 -35.53 1.32
N ASP A 244 -28.71 -34.44 2.00
CA ASP A 244 -29.62 -33.64 2.83
C ASP A 244 -30.78 -33.02 2.04
N GLY A 245 -30.71 -33.11 0.71
CA GLY A 245 -31.70 -32.49 -0.17
C GLY A 245 -31.60 -30.98 -0.11
N GLU A 246 -30.42 -30.44 0.21
CA GLU A 246 -30.16 -29.01 0.08
C GLU A 246 -30.31 -28.64 -1.40
N VAL A 247 -31.47 -28.10 -1.72
CA VAL A 247 -31.73 -27.55 -3.04
C VAL A 247 -31.06 -26.19 -3.06
N VAL A 248 -29.86 -26.13 -3.63
CA VAL A 248 -29.29 -24.86 -4.11
C VAL A 248 -30.21 -24.43 -5.25
N PRO A 249 -31.13 -23.46 -5.05
CA PRO A 249 -32.21 -23.24 -6.00
C PRO A 249 -31.70 -22.62 -7.32
N PHE A 250 -30.43 -22.20 -7.32
CA PHE A 250 -29.75 -21.52 -8.40
C PHE A 250 -28.26 -21.89 -8.34
N SER A 251 -27.81 -22.79 -9.23
CA SER A 251 -26.40 -22.81 -9.61
C SER A 251 -26.21 -21.81 -10.75
N LYS A 252 -25.32 -20.84 -10.57
CA LYS A 252 -24.93 -19.96 -11.68
C LYS A 252 -24.00 -20.75 -12.59
N ARG A 253 -24.56 -21.28 -13.68
CA ARG A 253 -23.77 -21.73 -14.81
C ARG A 253 -23.57 -20.54 -15.74
N TYR A 254 -22.34 -20.08 -15.81
CA TYR A 254 -21.94 -19.10 -16.81
C TYR A 254 -21.70 -19.82 -18.13
N GLN A 255 -21.89 -19.09 -19.22
CA GLN A 255 -21.74 -19.65 -20.56
C GLN A 255 -20.27 -19.97 -20.89
N ASP A 256 -19.37 -19.18 -20.32
CA ASP A 256 -17.91 -19.29 -20.40
C ASP A 256 -17.27 -18.59 -19.18
N ASP A 257 -15.97 -18.81 -19.01
CA ASP A 257 -15.17 -18.28 -17.89
C ASP A 257 -15.06 -16.75 -17.90
N GLU A 258 -15.07 -16.12 -19.09
CA GLU A 258 -15.06 -14.66 -19.22
C GLU A 258 -16.35 -14.04 -18.66
N MET A 259 -17.51 -14.64 -18.95
CA MET A 259 -18.80 -14.19 -18.42
C MET A 259 -18.91 -14.44 -16.90
N ALA A 260 -18.33 -15.54 -16.41
CA ALA A 260 -18.24 -15.83 -14.98
C ALA A 260 -17.43 -14.75 -14.25
N MET A 261 -16.21 -14.51 -14.74
CA MET A 261 -15.30 -13.49 -14.25
C MET A 261 -15.89 -12.09 -14.32
N GLY A 262 -16.41 -11.69 -15.49
CA GLY A 262 -17.02 -10.38 -15.69
C GLY A 262 -18.20 -10.14 -14.74
N THR A 263 -18.96 -11.18 -14.41
CA THR A 263 -20.04 -11.08 -13.41
C THR A 263 -19.49 -10.89 -12.00
N LEU A 264 -18.48 -11.66 -11.60
CA LEU A 264 -17.85 -11.52 -10.29
C LEU A 264 -17.18 -10.14 -10.13
N PHE A 265 -16.51 -9.64 -11.17
CA PHE A 265 -15.96 -8.28 -11.17
C PHE A 265 -17.04 -7.21 -11.10
N SER A 266 -18.14 -7.35 -11.84
CA SER A 266 -19.26 -6.42 -11.74
C SER A 266 -19.86 -6.40 -10.33
N ILE A 267 -19.88 -7.54 -9.64
CA ILE A 267 -20.33 -7.63 -8.24
C ILE A 267 -19.33 -6.94 -7.31
N ALA A 268 -18.04 -7.19 -7.47
CA ALA A 268 -17.00 -6.53 -6.67
C ALA A 268 -17.00 -5.00 -6.87
N GLU A 269 -17.08 -4.54 -8.11
CA GLU A 269 -17.21 -3.11 -8.45
C GLU A 269 -18.47 -2.50 -7.83
N ALA A 270 -19.60 -3.21 -7.84
CA ALA A 270 -20.82 -2.74 -7.19
C ALA A 270 -20.65 -2.60 -5.67
N TYR A 271 -19.96 -3.53 -5.02
CA TYR A 271 -19.62 -3.42 -3.60
C TYR A 271 -18.71 -2.21 -3.31
N PHE A 272 -17.75 -1.93 -4.19
CA PHE A 272 -16.88 -0.76 -4.04
C PHE A 272 -17.59 0.57 -4.27
N GLU A 273 -18.48 0.65 -5.27
CA GLU A 273 -19.31 1.84 -5.46
C GLU A 273 -20.27 2.06 -4.28
N LEU A 274 -20.81 0.98 -3.71
CA LEU A 274 -21.60 1.04 -2.49
C LEU A 274 -20.77 1.58 -1.31
N ALA A 275 -19.54 1.10 -1.14
CA ALA A 275 -18.62 1.59 -0.11
C ALA A 275 -18.32 3.08 -0.28
N LYS A 276 -18.06 3.55 -1.52
CA LYS A 276 -17.86 4.99 -1.81
C LYS A 276 -19.09 5.83 -1.44
N GLN A 277 -20.30 5.35 -1.74
CA GLN A 277 -21.53 6.04 -1.35
C GLN A 277 -21.70 6.08 0.16
N GLN A 278 -21.43 4.98 0.87
CA GLN A 278 -21.50 4.92 2.33
C GLN A 278 -20.48 5.85 2.99
N ARG A 279 -19.28 6.00 2.42
CA ARG A 279 -18.28 6.96 2.91
C ARG A 279 -18.76 8.40 2.80
N ARG A 280 -19.39 8.77 1.67
CA ARG A 280 -20.03 10.10 1.52
C ARG A 280 -21.14 10.31 2.56
N MET A 281 -21.93 9.28 2.85
CA MET A 281 -22.95 9.35 3.90
C MET A 281 -22.34 9.51 5.29
N ALA A 282 -21.18 8.89 5.56
CA ALA A 282 -20.43 9.09 6.78
C ALA A 282 -19.95 10.55 6.91
N GLU A 283 -19.33 11.11 5.86
CA GLU A 283 -18.91 12.52 5.83
C GLU A 283 -20.09 13.48 6.06
N ASP A 284 -21.24 13.23 5.44
CA ASP A 284 -22.46 14.01 5.66
C ASP A 284 -23.02 13.86 7.09
N ALA A 285 -22.81 12.72 7.75
CA ALA A 285 -23.14 12.52 9.15
C ALA A 285 -22.18 13.29 10.06
N THR A 286 -20.87 13.27 9.76
CA THR A 286 -19.84 14.08 10.44
C THR A 286 -20.17 15.58 10.35
N ASN A 287 -20.51 16.07 9.16
CA ASN A 287 -20.91 17.47 8.93
C ASN A 287 -22.18 17.88 9.70
N ARG A 288 -23.04 16.91 10.03
CA ARG A 288 -24.25 17.10 10.85
C ARG A 288 -24.04 16.81 12.34
N ALA A 289 -22.81 16.47 12.75
CA ALA A 289 -22.45 16.02 14.10
C ALA A 289 -23.25 14.79 14.59
N ASP A 290 -23.63 13.89 13.68
CA ASP A 290 -24.29 12.61 13.99
C ASP A 290 -23.26 11.47 14.10
N THR A 291 -22.68 11.32 15.28
CA THR A 291 -21.63 10.33 15.58
C THR A 291 -22.13 8.88 15.50
N ALA A 292 -23.41 8.64 15.78
CA ALA A 292 -23.99 7.30 15.71
C ALA A 292 -24.24 6.86 14.25
N GLY A 293 -24.70 7.81 13.41
CA GLY A 293 -24.81 7.60 11.96
C GLY A 293 -23.45 7.36 11.31
N GLU A 294 -22.46 8.20 11.62
CA GLU A 294 -21.08 8.08 11.15
C GLU A 294 -20.49 6.69 11.46
N ALA A 295 -20.52 6.26 12.72
CA ALA A 295 -19.98 4.95 13.12
C ALA A 295 -20.71 3.76 12.45
N ARG A 296 -22.00 3.90 12.14
CA ARG A 296 -22.75 2.90 11.39
C ARG A 296 -22.26 2.85 9.94
N PHE A 297 -22.19 3.98 9.25
CA PHE A 297 -21.79 4.02 7.84
C PHE A 297 -20.35 3.53 7.65
N LEU A 298 -19.42 3.89 8.54
CA LEU A 298 -18.04 3.37 8.47
C LEU A 298 -17.96 1.85 8.64
N ARG A 299 -18.84 1.26 9.47
CA ARG A 299 -18.94 -0.21 9.57
C ARG A 299 -19.48 -0.85 8.29
N GLU A 300 -20.48 -0.22 7.68
CA GLU A 300 -21.04 -0.67 6.40
C GLU A 300 -20.02 -0.56 5.26
N VAL A 301 -19.19 0.49 5.25
CA VAL A 301 -18.06 0.65 4.32
C VAL A 301 -17.13 -0.55 4.43
N ARG A 302 -16.70 -0.88 5.66
CA ARG A 302 -15.80 -2.01 5.91
C ARG A 302 -16.39 -3.34 5.43
N ASN A 303 -17.65 -3.61 5.75
CA ASN A 303 -18.34 -4.82 5.30
C ASN A 303 -18.45 -4.91 3.78
N SER A 304 -18.76 -3.79 3.10
CA SER A 304 -18.88 -3.75 1.64
C SER A 304 -17.52 -3.98 0.98
N ILE A 305 -16.47 -3.39 1.54
CA ILE A 305 -15.09 -3.59 1.12
C ILE A 305 -14.66 -5.06 1.30
N ASP A 306 -14.88 -5.65 2.47
CA ASP A 306 -14.54 -7.05 2.75
C ASP A 306 -15.29 -8.00 1.80
N ALA A 307 -16.57 -7.77 1.55
CA ALA A 307 -17.36 -8.56 0.60
C ALA A 307 -16.84 -8.42 -0.85
N GLY A 308 -16.47 -7.20 -1.27
CA GLY A 308 -15.85 -6.97 -2.58
C GLY A 308 -14.51 -7.68 -2.73
N ARG A 309 -13.68 -7.68 -1.67
CA ARG A 309 -12.42 -8.42 -1.62
C ARG A 309 -12.63 -9.91 -1.81
N ASP A 310 -13.53 -10.51 -1.04
CA ASP A 310 -13.76 -11.95 -1.05
C ASP A 310 -14.20 -12.43 -2.44
N VAL A 311 -15.07 -11.65 -3.10
CA VAL A 311 -15.52 -11.90 -4.48
C VAL A 311 -14.36 -11.80 -5.48
N LEU A 312 -13.47 -10.81 -5.33
CA LEU A 312 -12.29 -10.66 -6.18
C LEU A 312 -11.27 -11.78 -5.98
N GLU A 313 -11.00 -12.17 -4.74
CA GLU A 313 -10.12 -13.30 -4.43
C GLU A 313 -10.66 -14.62 -4.96
N GLU A 314 -11.97 -14.83 -4.85
CA GLU A 314 -12.65 -15.98 -5.44
C GLU A 314 -12.50 -15.99 -6.96
N ALA A 315 -12.76 -14.85 -7.63
CA ALA A 315 -12.61 -14.72 -9.08
C ALA A 315 -11.16 -15.01 -9.54
N ILE A 316 -10.18 -14.40 -8.87
CA ILE A 316 -8.75 -14.59 -9.11
C ILE A 316 -8.32 -16.06 -8.95
N ARG A 317 -8.91 -16.77 -7.97
CA ARG A 317 -8.60 -18.16 -7.67
C ARG A 317 -9.23 -19.13 -8.66
N GLN A 318 -10.49 -18.88 -9.04
CA GLN A 318 -11.23 -19.74 -9.97
C GLN A 318 -10.72 -19.60 -11.41
N PHE A 319 -10.21 -18.43 -11.78
CA PHE A 319 -9.85 -18.12 -13.16
C PHE A 319 -8.44 -17.51 -13.26
N PRO A 320 -7.38 -18.26 -12.90
CA PRO A 320 -6.02 -17.74 -12.80
C PRO A 320 -5.45 -17.23 -14.12
N ASP A 321 -5.82 -17.84 -15.26
CA ASP A 321 -5.21 -17.62 -16.59
C ASP A 321 -6.08 -16.77 -17.53
N SER A 322 -7.08 -16.05 -17.02
CA SER A 322 -7.99 -15.27 -17.88
C SER A 322 -7.35 -13.98 -18.43
N ALA A 323 -7.83 -13.51 -19.59
CA ALA A 323 -7.50 -12.19 -20.13
C ALA A 323 -7.91 -11.03 -19.19
N LEU A 324 -8.83 -11.28 -18.25
CA LEU A 324 -9.33 -10.31 -17.28
C LEU A 324 -8.48 -10.24 -16.00
N ARG A 325 -7.37 -10.98 -15.93
CA ARG A 325 -6.47 -10.95 -14.77
C ARG A 325 -5.90 -9.55 -14.50
N ALA A 326 -5.62 -8.78 -15.56
CA ALA A 326 -5.18 -7.38 -15.44
C ALA A 326 -6.23 -6.49 -14.75
N GLN A 327 -7.53 -6.70 -15.03
CA GLN A 327 -8.63 -6.00 -14.35
C GLN A 327 -8.70 -6.40 -12.88
N ALA A 328 -8.61 -7.70 -12.59
CA ALA A 328 -8.66 -8.22 -11.22
C ALA A 328 -7.52 -7.67 -10.35
N ASP A 329 -6.29 -7.73 -10.87
CA ASP A 329 -5.10 -7.21 -10.18
C ASP A 329 -5.21 -5.69 -10.01
N TYR A 330 -5.78 -4.97 -10.97
CA TYR A 330 -6.02 -3.52 -10.87
C TYR A 330 -7.04 -3.18 -9.78
N LEU A 331 -8.18 -3.85 -9.77
CA LEU A 331 -9.24 -3.65 -8.78
C LEU A 331 -8.74 -3.99 -7.37
N MET A 332 -7.97 -5.07 -7.23
CA MET A 332 -7.36 -5.42 -5.96
C MET A 332 -6.34 -4.37 -5.52
N ALA A 333 -5.49 -3.88 -6.42
CA ALA A 333 -4.54 -2.81 -6.09
C ALA A 333 -5.23 -1.51 -5.66
N GLU A 334 -6.34 -1.13 -6.30
CA GLU A 334 -7.15 0.01 -5.85
C GLU A 334 -7.76 -0.22 -4.47
N LEU A 335 -8.17 -1.45 -4.18
CA LEU A 335 -8.68 -1.80 -2.87
C LEU A 335 -7.61 -1.66 -1.77
N GLU A 336 -6.39 -2.11 -2.03
CA GLU A 336 -5.26 -1.92 -1.08
C GLU A 336 -5.04 -0.43 -0.79
N LEU A 337 -5.17 0.45 -1.79
CA LEU A 337 -5.09 1.90 -1.57
C LEU A 337 -6.20 2.44 -0.66
N GLU A 338 -7.41 1.90 -0.78
CA GLU A 338 -8.52 2.29 0.11
C GLU A 338 -8.26 1.84 1.55
N PHE A 339 -7.69 0.64 1.75
CA PHE A 339 -7.28 0.19 3.09
C PHE A 339 -6.16 1.05 3.67
N ALA A 340 -5.18 1.44 2.85
CA ALA A 340 -4.13 2.36 3.26
C ALA A 340 -4.70 3.72 3.71
N ALA A 341 -5.79 4.17 3.06
CA ALA A 341 -6.46 5.42 3.43
C ALA A 341 -7.33 5.30 4.70
N ASP A 342 -7.87 4.11 5.01
CA ASP A 342 -8.72 3.87 6.19
C ASP A 342 -7.93 3.53 7.46
N THR A 343 -6.67 3.09 7.31
CA THR A 343 -5.88 2.58 8.43
C THR A 343 -5.14 3.71 9.15
N GLU A 344 -5.25 3.74 10.49
CA GLU A 344 -4.55 4.71 11.36
C GLU A 344 -3.10 4.29 11.67
N SER A 345 -2.81 2.99 11.59
CA SER A 345 -1.48 2.44 11.81
C SER A 345 -0.57 2.75 10.61
N GLU A 346 0.50 3.51 10.84
CA GLU A 346 1.46 3.86 9.79
C GLU A 346 2.16 2.63 9.20
N ASP A 347 2.40 1.59 10.01
CA ASP A 347 3.03 0.35 9.55
C ASP A 347 2.09 -0.44 8.62
N ASP A 348 0.82 -0.56 8.98
CA ASP A 348 -0.18 -1.24 8.14
C ASP A 348 -0.46 -0.44 6.87
N LYS A 349 -0.57 0.89 6.98
CA LYS A 349 -0.72 1.79 5.84
C LYS A 349 0.42 1.62 4.84
N ARG A 350 1.65 1.50 5.34
CA ARG A 350 2.82 1.23 4.50
C ARG A 350 2.74 -0.14 3.84
N ALA A 351 2.34 -1.18 4.57
CA ALA A 351 2.16 -2.52 4.01
C ALA A 351 1.11 -2.54 2.89
N TYR A 352 0.00 -1.82 3.05
CA TYR A 352 -1.02 -1.68 2.01
C TYR A 352 -0.50 -0.94 0.78
N PHE A 353 0.28 0.13 0.96
CA PHE A 353 0.91 0.81 -0.17
C PHE A 353 1.92 -0.08 -0.90
N GLU A 354 2.74 -0.85 -0.18
CA GLU A 354 3.69 -1.79 -0.76
C GLU A 354 2.97 -2.90 -1.55
N SER A 355 1.86 -3.45 -1.01
CA SER A 355 0.98 -4.39 -1.72
C SER A 355 0.40 -3.78 -3.00
N ALA A 356 -0.12 -2.55 -2.92
CA ALA A 356 -0.66 -1.84 -4.08
C ALA A 356 0.41 -1.61 -5.17
N LEU A 357 1.61 -1.19 -4.78
CA LEU A 357 2.75 -1.02 -5.69
C LEU A 357 3.11 -2.32 -6.41
N GLN A 358 3.20 -3.43 -5.68
CA GLN A 358 3.53 -4.74 -6.25
C GLN A 358 2.48 -5.17 -7.29
N ARG A 359 1.19 -4.98 -6.99
CA ARG A 359 0.09 -5.33 -7.91
C ARG A 359 0.04 -4.42 -9.13
N PHE A 360 0.20 -3.11 -8.98
CA PHE A 360 0.27 -2.23 -10.16
C PHE A 360 1.50 -2.52 -11.02
N ALA A 361 2.65 -2.83 -10.41
CA ALA A 361 3.85 -3.21 -11.13
C ALA A 361 3.69 -4.54 -11.88
N SER A 362 2.98 -5.52 -11.30
CA SER A 362 2.71 -6.80 -11.98
C SER A 362 1.90 -6.60 -13.26
N ILE A 363 0.92 -5.68 -13.26
CA ILE A 363 0.14 -5.35 -14.46
C ILE A 363 1.04 -4.84 -15.58
N LEU A 364 2.01 -3.98 -15.25
CA LEU A 364 2.94 -3.42 -16.24
C LEU A 364 3.94 -4.44 -16.79
N GLY A 365 4.27 -5.47 -16.01
CA GLY A 365 5.17 -6.55 -16.41
C GLY A 365 4.47 -7.65 -17.20
N SER A 366 3.31 -8.09 -16.74
CA SER A 366 2.57 -9.23 -17.28
C SER A 366 1.57 -8.84 -18.38
N TYR A 367 1.00 -7.63 -18.29
CA TYR A 367 -0.08 -7.17 -19.17
C TYR A 367 0.17 -5.76 -19.73
N PRO A 368 1.33 -5.49 -20.38
CA PRO A 368 1.73 -4.16 -20.82
C PRO A 368 0.82 -3.52 -21.88
N ASP A 369 0.08 -4.34 -22.64
CA ASP A 369 -0.84 -3.88 -23.69
C ASP A 369 -2.31 -3.78 -23.21
N SER A 370 -2.58 -4.08 -21.93
CA SER A 370 -3.93 -3.98 -21.37
C SER A 370 -4.39 -2.53 -21.22
N GLU A 371 -5.70 -2.29 -21.26
CA GLU A 371 -6.27 -0.96 -20.98
C GLU A 371 -5.93 -0.45 -19.56
N TYR A 372 -5.60 -1.38 -18.66
CA TYR A 372 -5.22 -1.08 -17.28
C TYR A 372 -3.75 -0.70 -17.15
N ALA A 373 -2.89 -1.01 -18.12
CA ALA A 373 -1.46 -0.69 -18.05
C ALA A 373 -1.18 0.83 -17.90
N PRO A 374 -1.75 1.75 -18.72
CA PRO A 374 -1.57 3.19 -18.49
C PRO A 374 -2.18 3.64 -17.14
N ARG A 375 -3.30 3.06 -16.72
CA ARG A 375 -3.93 3.37 -15.42
C ARG A 375 -3.05 2.93 -14.25
N ALA A 376 -2.48 1.73 -14.31
CA ALA A 376 -1.56 1.18 -13.32
C ALA A 376 -0.27 2.02 -13.24
N GLN A 377 0.29 2.43 -14.38
CA GLN A 377 1.48 3.30 -14.43
C GLN A 377 1.21 4.67 -13.77
N PHE A 378 0.02 5.25 -13.99
CA PHE A 378 -0.41 6.46 -13.29
C PHE A 378 -0.57 6.20 -11.78
N LYS A 379 -1.23 5.10 -11.42
CA LYS A 379 -1.47 4.74 -10.02
C LYS A 379 -0.19 4.46 -9.25
N LEU A 380 0.84 3.86 -9.84
CA LEU A 380 2.16 3.75 -9.21
C LEU A 380 2.71 5.12 -8.79
N GLY A 381 2.66 6.11 -9.69
CA GLY A 381 3.04 7.48 -9.37
C GLY A 381 2.20 8.06 -8.24
N TYR A 382 0.91 7.79 -8.24
CA TYR A 382 -0.01 8.20 -7.18
C TYR A 382 0.32 7.56 -5.83
N VAL A 383 0.63 6.26 -5.78
CA VAL A 383 1.00 5.57 -4.52
C VAL A 383 2.27 6.19 -3.94
N TYR A 384 3.31 6.37 -4.76
CA TYR A 384 4.54 7.02 -4.31
C TYR A 384 4.30 8.48 -3.85
N GLU A 385 3.36 9.20 -4.47
CA GLU A 385 2.95 10.54 -4.03
C GLU A 385 2.32 10.50 -2.64
N GLU A 386 1.41 9.56 -2.38
CA GLU A 386 0.76 9.37 -1.06
C GLU A 386 1.75 8.90 0.02
N MET A 387 2.79 8.15 -0.36
CA MET A 387 3.90 7.78 0.53
C MET A 387 4.87 8.95 0.81
N GLY A 388 4.72 10.09 0.13
CA GLY A 388 5.64 11.23 0.23
C GLY A 388 6.94 11.07 -0.57
N GLU A 389 7.09 9.97 -1.31
CA GLU A 389 8.26 9.66 -2.14
C GLU A 389 8.16 10.34 -3.52
N MET A 390 8.11 11.68 -3.53
CA MET A 390 7.82 12.42 -4.75
C MET A 390 8.85 12.23 -5.87
N THR A 391 10.11 11.92 -5.54
CA THR A 391 11.11 11.58 -6.57
C THR A 391 10.69 10.33 -7.34
N ALA A 392 10.27 9.27 -6.65
CA ALA A 392 9.75 8.05 -7.26
C ALA A 392 8.45 8.33 -8.02
N ALA A 393 7.52 9.07 -7.40
CA ALA A 393 6.26 9.48 -8.04
C ALA A 393 6.49 10.18 -9.38
N SER A 394 7.45 11.13 -9.40
CA SER A 394 7.79 11.87 -10.62
C SER A 394 8.35 10.99 -11.73
N GLN A 395 9.13 9.96 -11.38
CA GLN A 395 9.65 9.01 -12.36
C GLN A 395 8.52 8.19 -12.98
N GLU A 396 7.56 7.72 -12.18
CA GLU A 396 6.42 6.95 -12.70
C GLU A 396 5.47 7.80 -13.55
N TYR A 397 5.20 9.04 -13.15
CA TYR A 397 4.44 9.99 -13.96
C TYR A 397 5.15 10.35 -15.28
N VAL A 398 6.48 10.48 -15.27
CA VAL A 398 7.25 10.70 -16.49
C VAL A 398 7.23 9.46 -17.39
N LYS A 399 7.38 8.26 -16.83
CA LYS A 399 7.25 6.99 -17.57
C LYS A 399 5.89 6.86 -18.27
N LEU A 400 4.80 7.27 -17.61
CA LEU A 400 3.46 7.34 -18.22
C LEU A 400 3.49 8.16 -19.52
N SER A 401 4.08 9.36 -19.47
CA SER A 401 4.13 10.27 -20.63
C SER A 401 4.96 9.76 -21.82
N PHE A 402 5.92 8.86 -21.56
CA PHE A 402 6.77 8.24 -22.58
C PHE A 402 6.19 6.93 -23.12
N ARG A 403 5.64 6.06 -22.26
CA ARG A 403 5.08 4.76 -22.64
C ARG A 403 3.69 4.88 -23.24
N TYR A 404 2.87 5.80 -22.73
CA TYR A 404 1.46 5.97 -23.11
C TYR A 404 1.19 7.43 -23.49
N PRO A 405 1.86 7.95 -24.54
CA PRO A 405 1.92 9.36 -24.83
C PRO A 405 0.55 10.05 -25.04
N ASP A 406 -0.40 9.34 -25.62
CA ASP A 406 -1.70 9.92 -26.01
C ASP A 406 -2.81 9.61 -24.99
N HIS A 407 -2.47 8.92 -23.88
CA HIS A 407 -3.44 8.55 -22.87
C HIS A 407 -3.89 9.75 -22.04
N GLU A 408 -5.19 9.85 -21.74
CA GLU A 408 -5.79 10.99 -21.05
C GLU A 408 -5.14 11.30 -19.68
N LEU A 409 -4.78 10.25 -18.93
CA LEU A 409 -4.12 10.37 -17.62
C LEU A 409 -2.74 11.03 -17.64
N VAL A 410 -2.12 11.20 -18.81
CA VAL A 410 -0.88 11.99 -18.92
C VAL A 410 -1.14 13.43 -18.50
N ALA A 411 -2.30 14.00 -18.86
CA ALA A 411 -2.66 15.35 -18.45
C ALA A 411 -2.83 15.45 -16.92
N ASP A 412 -3.50 14.47 -16.29
CA ASP A 412 -3.65 14.42 -14.84
C ASP A 412 -2.29 14.28 -14.11
N ALA A 413 -1.39 13.46 -14.64
CA ALA A 413 -0.04 13.29 -14.10
C ALA A 413 0.76 14.60 -14.16
N MET A 414 0.65 15.32 -15.28
CA MET A 414 1.28 16.63 -15.47
C MET A 414 0.73 17.68 -14.49
N ILE A 415 -0.59 17.69 -14.23
CA ILE A 415 -1.21 18.59 -13.24
C ILE A 415 -0.69 18.29 -11.83
N ARG A 416 -0.60 17.01 -11.46
CA ARG A 416 -0.07 16.57 -10.16
C ARG A 416 1.39 16.98 -9.97
N LEU A 417 2.24 16.71 -10.97
CA LEU A 417 3.65 17.13 -10.97
C LEU A 417 3.80 18.64 -10.83
N ALA A 418 3.03 19.40 -11.59
CA ALA A 418 3.07 20.86 -11.51
C ALA A 418 2.65 21.36 -10.13
N ARG A 419 1.59 20.79 -9.54
CA ARG A 419 1.14 21.15 -8.18
C ARG A 419 2.22 20.89 -7.14
N TYR A 420 2.95 19.78 -7.25
CA TYR A 420 4.10 19.51 -6.40
C TYR A 420 5.18 20.59 -6.52
N PHE A 421 5.63 20.89 -7.74
CA PHE A 421 6.67 21.90 -7.96
C PHE A 421 6.22 23.30 -7.51
N GLN A 422 4.95 23.65 -7.69
CA GLN A 422 4.38 24.88 -7.13
C GLN A 422 4.37 24.89 -5.60
N GLY A 423 4.04 23.76 -4.97
CA GLY A 423 4.05 23.59 -3.51
C GLY A 423 5.46 23.77 -2.95
N GLU A 424 6.44 23.09 -3.54
CA GLU A 424 7.85 23.22 -3.17
C GLU A 424 8.37 24.65 -3.40
N GLY A 425 8.06 25.25 -4.54
CA GLY A 425 8.41 26.65 -4.82
C GLY A 425 7.89 27.59 -3.74
N ARG A 426 6.62 27.45 -3.34
CA ARG A 426 6.01 28.27 -2.26
C ARG A 426 6.67 28.01 -0.91
N ARG A 427 6.97 26.75 -0.59
CA ARG A 427 7.62 26.38 0.68
C ARG A 427 9.02 26.98 0.78
N ILE A 428 9.82 26.85 -0.28
CA ILE A 428 11.19 27.38 -0.36
C ILE A 428 11.17 28.91 -0.34
N GLN A 429 10.24 29.54 -1.06
CA GLN A 429 10.07 30.98 -1.04
C GLN A 429 9.72 31.48 0.38
N ALA A 430 8.76 30.84 1.05
CA ALA A 430 8.38 31.20 2.42
C ALA A 430 9.54 30.98 3.42
N GLU A 431 10.36 29.95 3.23
CA GLU A 431 11.60 29.76 4.00
C GLU A 431 12.56 30.95 3.80
N SER A 432 12.73 31.37 2.55
CA SER A 432 13.57 32.50 2.19
C SER A 432 13.12 33.83 2.82
N GLU A 433 11.81 34.06 2.88
CA GLU A 433 11.19 35.28 3.44
C GLU A 433 11.29 35.35 4.98
N ARG A 434 11.49 34.20 5.65
CA ARG A 434 11.70 34.14 7.11
C ARG A 434 13.13 34.45 7.53
N LEU A 435 14.08 34.43 6.59
CA LEU A 435 15.47 34.73 6.86
C LEU A 435 15.68 36.23 7.10
N THR A 436 16.57 36.57 8.03
CA THR A 436 16.90 37.96 8.37
C THR A 436 17.99 38.51 7.45
N GLU A 437 18.28 39.80 7.56
CA GLU A 437 19.29 40.48 6.74
C GLU A 437 20.70 39.88 6.88
N SER A 438 21.01 39.25 8.01
CA SER A 438 22.29 38.54 8.21
C SER A 438 22.45 37.30 7.33
N ASP A 439 21.35 36.71 6.87
CA ASP A 439 21.31 35.50 6.03
C ASP A 439 21.02 35.81 4.56
N PHE A 440 21.21 37.07 4.14
CA PHE A 440 20.87 37.55 2.80
C PHE A 440 21.45 36.69 1.65
N PRO A 441 22.72 36.21 1.69
CA PRO A 441 23.22 35.32 0.65
C PRO A 441 22.45 34.00 0.56
N ARG A 442 22.05 33.43 1.71
CA ARG A 442 21.25 32.19 1.76
C ARG A 442 19.84 32.42 1.23
N SER A 443 19.22 33.55 1.59
CA SER A 443 17.91 33.97 1.06
C SER A 443 17.92 34.04 -0.47
N GLN A 444 18.94 34.63 -1.09
CA GLN A 444 19.03 34.67 -2.55
C GLN A 444 19.14 33.29 -3.21
N VAL A 445 19.86 32.35 -2.58
CA VAL A 445 19.98 30.98 -3.09
C VAL A 445 18.63 30.26 -3.04
N LEU A 446 17.89 30.41 -1.93
CA LEU A 446 16.55 29.84 -1.78
C LEU A 446 15.57 30.44 -2.79
N LEU A 447 15.58 31.76 -3.00
CA LEU A 447 14.76 32.40 -4.04
C LEU A 447 15.06 31.84 -5.44
N ARG A 448 16.34 31.63 -5.77
CA ARG A 448 16.70 31.04 -7.06
C ARG A 448 16.17 29.61 -7.21
N ASP A 449 16.23 28.80 -6.15
CA ASP A 449 15.65 27.45 -6.17
C ASP A 449 14.12 27.50 -6.28
N ALA A 450 13.45 28.37 -5.51
CA ALA A 450 12.01 28.59 -5.62
C ALA A 450 11.59 28.98 -7.05
N HIS A 451 12.28 29.94 -7.67
CA HIS A 451 12.04 30.33 -9.06
C HIS A 451 12.25 29.15 -10.03
N SER A 452 13.27 28.31 -9.81
CA SER A 452 13.49 27.09 -10.60
C SER A 452 12.33 26.10 -10.49
N ARG A 453 11.79 25.90 -9.27
CA ARG A 453 10.62 25.03 -9.05
C ARG A 453 9.38 25.58 -9.73
N PHE A 454 9.10 26.87 -9.61
CA PHE A 454 8.00 27.51 -10.32
C PHE A 454 8.17 27.44 -11.85
N GLY A 455 9.40 27.60 -12.35
CA GLY A 455 9.70 27.46 -13.77
C GLY A 455 9.38 26.06 -14.29
N THR A 456 9.82 25.02 -13.56
CA THR A 456 9.49 23.63 -13.88
C THR A 456 7.97 23.39 -13.90
N ALA A 457 7.24 23.92 -12.91
CA ALA A 457 5.78 23.81 -12.88
C ALA A 457 5.11 24.46 -14.10
N GLY A 458 5.58 25.66 -14.47
CA GLY A 458 5.13 26.37 -15.67
C GLY A 458 5.37 25.56 -16.95
N ASP A 459 6.57 24.99 -17.10
CA ASP A 459 6.93 24.18 -18.27
C ASP A 459 6.09 22.90 -18.40
N VAL A 460 5.82 22.22 -17.28
CA VAL A 460 4.95 21.04 -17.27
C VAL A 460 3.53 21.43 -17.69
N LEU A 461 2.95 22.50 -17.14
CA LEU A 461 1.59 22.92 -17.48
C LEU A 461 1.47 23.50 -18.90
N SER A 462 2.48 24.23 -19.38
CA SER A 462 2.50 24.73 -20.77
C SER A 462 2.48 23.58 -21.76
N ARG A 463 3.26 22.52 -21.52
CA ARG A 463 3.23 21.31 -22.35
C ARG A 463 1.88 20.60 -22.31
N LEU A 464 1.14 20.67 -21.20
CA LEU A 464 -0.21 20.11 -21.12
C LEU A 464 -1.15 20.88 -22.07
N VAL A 465 -1.11 22.21 -22.02
CA VAL A 465 -1.92 23.08 -22.89
C VAL A 465 -1.62 22.80 -24.37
N GLU A 466 -0.34 22.62 -24.71
CA GLU A 466 0.09 22.32 -26.09
C GLU A 466 -0.34 20.93 -26.56
N ARG A 467 -0.21 19.91 -25.70
CA ARG A 467 -0.41 18.50 -26.06
C ARG A 467 -1.86 18.04 -26.00
N PHE A 468 -2.63 18.60 -25.07
CA PHE A 468 -4.00 18.18 -24.79
C PHE A 468 -4.99 19.36 -24.88
N PRO A 469 -5.09 20.08 -26.00
CA PRO A 469 -5.87 21.33 -26.09
C PRO A 469 -7.38 21.15 -25.83
N THR A 470 -7.91 19.93 -25.95
CA THR A 470 -9.32 19.61 -25.69
C THR A 470 -9.58 19.11 -24.26
N HIS A 471 -8.55 18.98 -23.42
CA HIS A 471 -8.71 18.45 -22.07
C HIS A 471 -9.51 19.41 -21.17
N PRO A 472 -10.42 18.93 -20.29
CA PRO A 472 -11.32 19.80 -19.52
C PRO A 472 -10.62 20.88 -18.70
N ASN A 473 -9.40 20.60 -18.23
CA ASN A 473 -8.62 21.50 -17.38
C ASN A 473 -7.61 22.39 -18.12
N VAL A 474 -7.61 22.46 -19.45
CA VAL A 474 -6.61 23.22 -20.24
C VAL A 474 -6.58 24.70 -19.87
N ALA A 475 -7.74 25.34 -19.80
CA ALA A 475 -7.82 26.77 -19.49
C ALA A 475 -7.26 27.06 -18.09
N ALA A 476 -7.63 26.24 -17.09
CA ALA A 476 -7.11 26.34 -15.73
C ALA A 476 -5.61 26.04 -15.67
N ALA A 477 -5.14 25.02 -16.40
CA ALA A 477 -3.73 24.66 -16.48
C ALA A 477 -2.89 25.77 -17.12
N GLY A 478 -3.38 26.44 -18.17
CA GLY A 478 -2.69 27.56 -18.79
C GLY A 478 -2.59 28.79 -17.88
N VAL A 479 -3.66 29.11 -17.13
CA VAL A 479 -3.58 30.15 -16.08
C VAL A 479 -2.59 29.77 -14.99
N ALA A 480 -2.61 28.51 -14.54
CA ALA A 480 -1.66 28.00 -13.56
C ALA A 480 -0.21 28.00 -14.10
N ALA A 481 0.00 27.75 -15.40
CA ALA A 481 1.31 27.87 -16.05
C ALA A 481 1.79 29.33 -16.02
N GLY A 482 0.92 30.25 -16.44
CA GLY A 482 1.22 31.69 -16.47
C GLY A 482 1.57 32.25 -15.10
N THR A 483 0.78 31.93 -14.07
CA THR A 483 1.08 32.33 -12.69
C THR A 483 2.37 31.70 -12.16
N SER A 484 2.66 30.44 -12.51
CA SER A 484 3.95 29.80 -12.17
C SER A 484 5.12 30.52 -12.85
N TYR A 485 4.98 30.90 -14.12
CA TYR A 485 6.01 31.67 -14.82
C TYR A 485 6.21 33.07 -14.24
N ILE A 486 5.15 33.77 -13.80
CA ILE A 486 5.28 35.03 -13.05
C ILE A 486 6.10 34.80 -11.78
N SER A 487 5.78 33.78 -10.98
CA SER A 487 6.53 33.43 -9.77
C SER A 487 7.97 32.97 -10.06
N ALA A 488 8.26 32.51 -11.29
CA ALA A 488 9.60 32.16 -11.75
C ALA A 488 10.39 33.35 -12.36
N HIS A 489 9.79 34.54 -12.43
CA HIS A 489 10.32 35.71 -13.17
C HIS A 489 10.52 35.47 -14.68
N ARG A 490 9.79 34.51 -15.24
CA ARG A 490 9.76 34.14 -16.67
C ARG A 490 8.58 34.83 -17.37
N PHE A 491 8.66 36.17 -17.42
CA PHE A 491 7.50 36.99 -17.79
C PHE A 491 7.07 36.85 -19.26
N GLU A 492 8.01 36.56 -20.17
CA GLU A 492 7.69 36.38 -21.59
C GLU A 492 6.84 35.13 -21.81
N GLU A 493 7.20 34.02 -21.18
CA GLU A 493 6.42 32.78 -21.21
C GLU A 493 5.06 32.95 -20.53
N ALA A 494 5.01 33.67 -19.39
CA ALA A 494 3.76 33.99 -18.72
C ALA A 494 2.79 34.74 -19.65
N VAL A 495 3.27 35.81 -20.30
CA VAL A 495 2.47 36.60 -21.25
C VAL A 495 1.97 35.72 -22.39
N THR A 496 2.84 34.88 -22.95
CA THR A 496 2.52 34.03 -24.10
C THR A 496 1.36 33.08 -23.78
N VAL A 497 1.46 32.34 -22.66
CA VAL A 497 0.42 31.38 -22.29
C VAL A 497 -0.87 32.08 -21.84
N LEU A 498 -0.79 33.15 -21.05
CA LEU A 498 -1.97 33.85 -20.55
C LEU A 498 -2.74 34.56 -21.67
N ASP A 499 -2.05 35.14 -22.65
CA ASP A 499 -2.66 35.75 -23.83
C ASP A 499 -3.37 34.70 -24.70
N ALA A 500 -2.75 33.53 -24.88
CA ALA A 500 -3.37 32.42 -25.60
C ALA A 500 -4.69 31.98 -24.93
N ILE A 501 -4.70 31.76 -23.60
CA ILE A 501 -5.92 31.35 -22.88
C ILE A 501 -6.98 32.46 -22.88
N ALA A 502 -6.59 33.72 -22.67
CA ALA A 502 -7.53 34.84 -22.60
C ALA A 502 -8.28 35.07 -23.93
N ASN A 503 -7.58 34.91 -25.06
CA ASN A 503 -8.09 35.24 -26.39
C ASN A 503 -8.59 34.04 -27.20
N ASP A 504 -8.43 32.80 -26.72
CA ASP A 504 -8.88 31.60 -27.43
C ASP A 504 -10.42 31.54 -27.51
N PRO A 505 -11.04 31.61 -28.71
CA PRO A 505 -12.48 31.56 -28.85
C PRO A 505 -13.09 30.19 -28.52
N SER A 506 -12.32 29.10 -28.53
CA SER A 506 -12.78 27.75 -28.21
C SER A 506 -13.00 27.51 -26.71
N ILE A 507 -12.38 28.32 -25.85
CA ILE A 507 -12.51 28.23 -24.39
C ILE A 507 -13.78 28.96 -23.94
N ASP A 508 -14.85 28.22 -23.65
CA ASP A 508 -16.07 28.77 -23.03
C ASP A 508 -15.99 28.73 -21.50
N ALA A 509 -15.05 29.50 -20.94
CA ALA A 509 -14.85 29.63 -19.49
C ALA A 509 -14.65 31.10 -19.10
N PRO A 510 -15.74 31.91 -19.01
CA PRO A 510 -15.66 33.35 -18.77
C PRO A 510 -14.87 33.74 -17.51
N MET A 511 -15.00 32.97 -16.44
CA MET A 511 -14.30 33.25 -15.18
C MET A 511 -12.80 32.98 -15.27
N ILE A 512 -12.41 31.93 -15.99
CA ILE A 512 -10.99 31.59 -16.22
C ILE A 512 -10.36 32.61 -17.19
N LYS A 513 -11.09 33.07 -18.20
CA LYS A 513 -10.63 34.14 -19.09
C LYS A 513 -10.42 35.47 -18.37
N ALA A 514 -11.33 35.82 -17.44
CA ALA A 514 -11.16 36.99 -16.59
C ALA A 514 -9.90 36.88 -15.71
N GLU A 515 -9.64 35.69 -15.17
CA GLU A 515 -8.42 35.39 -14.41
C GLU A 515 -7.16 35.52 -15.27
N ALA A 516 -7.17 34.93 -16.47
CA ALA A 516 -6.06 35.00 -17.42
C ALA A 516 -5.73 36.45 -17.79
N LEU A 517 -6.74 37.28 -18.08
CA LEU A 517 -6.56 38.70 -18.38
C LEU A 517 -5.98 39.51 -17.22
N TYR A 518 -6.40 39.22 -15.98
CA TYR A 518 -5.83 39.87 -14.81
C TYR A 518 -4.35 39.52 -14.65
N TRP A 519 -4.01 38.24 -14.69
CA TRP A 519 -2.61 37.80 -14.57
C TRP A 519 -1.76 38.22 -15.77
N LEU A 520 -2.35 38.34 -16.97
CA LEU A 520 -1.66 38.88 -18.15
C LEU A 520 -1.26 40.35 -17.92
N GLY A 521 -2.18 41.15 -17.36
CA GLY A 521 -1.88 42.52 -16.97
C GLY A 521 -0.79 42.59 -15.90
N ASP A 522 -0.86 41.73 -14.89
CA ASP A 522 0.16 41.63 -13.83
C ASP A 522 1.52 41.19 -14.38
N ALA A 523 1.57 40.25 -15.31
CA ALA A 523 2.80 39.81 -15.97
C ALA A 523 3.49 40.97 -16.69
N TYR A 524 2.76 41.80 -17.44
CA TYR A 524 3.31 43.00 -18.07
C TYR A 524 3.80 44.04 -17.06
N LEU A 525 3.09 44.23 -15.93
CA LEU A 525 3.56 45.13 -14.88
C LEU A 525 4.85 44.62 -14.21
N ASN A 526 4.96 43.31 -13.95
CA ASN A 526 6.18 42.73 -13.39
C ASN A 526 7.34 42.78 -14.38
N MET A 527 7.08 42.54 -15.67
CA MET A 527 8.08 42.70 -16.72
C MET A 527 8.67 44.13 -16.76
N MET A 528 7.85 45.15 -16.51
CA MET A 528 8.30 46.53 -16.37
C MET A 528 9.08 46.76 -15.07
N ARG A 529 8.58 46.28 -13.93
CA ARG A 529 9.23 46.43 -12.61
C ARG A 529 10.63 45.83 -12.56
N HIS A 530 10.82 44.70 -13.22
CA HIS A 530 12.09 43.95 -13.23
C HIS A 530 13.00 44.30 -14.43
N GLY A 531 12.63 45.28 -15.25
CA GLY A 531 13.43 45.69 -16.42
C GLY A 531 13.54 44.62 -17.52
N ALA A 532 12.61 43.67 -17.54
CA ALA A 532 12.55 42.55 -18.49
C ALA A 532 11.70 42.87 -19.73
N THR A 533 11.36 44.14 -19.97
CA THR A 533 10.50 44.54 -21.10
C THR A 533 11.28 44.51 -22.41
N PRO A 534 10.85 43.73 -23.42
CA PRO A 534 11.50 43.71 -24.73
C PRO A 534 11.47 45.09 -25.39
N ARG A 535 12.50 45.40 -26.19
CA ARG A 535 12.57 46.68 -26.91
C ARG A 535 11.35 46.86 -27.83
N GLY A 536 10.70 48.01 -27.72
CA GLY A 536 9.54 48.37 -28.53
C GLY A 536 8.19 47.85 -28.00
N VAL A 537 8.17 47.17 -26.86
CA VAL A 537 6.93 46.75 -26.20
C VAL A 537 6.49 47.79 -25.19
N ASP A 538 5.29 48.36 -25.37
CA ASP A 538 4.63 49.18 -24.36
C ASP A 538 3.96 48.28 -23.31
N ALA A 539 4.74 47.79 -22.34
CA ALA A 539 4.25 46.91 -21.29
C ALA A 539 3.16 47.57 -20.44
N ARG A 540 3.27 48.88 -20.17
CA ARG A 540 2.26 49.61 -19.40
C ARG A 540 0.93 49.67 -20.15
N GLY A 541 0.95 50.09 -21.41
CA GLY A 541 -0.26 50.15 -22.23
C GLY A 541 -0.91 48.78 -22.41
N ARG A 542 -0.10 47.72 -22.60
CA ARG A 542 -0.62 46.34 -22.68
C ARG A 542 -1.25 45.87 -21.36
N ALA A 543 -0.66 46.22 -20.22
CA ALA A 543 -1.26 45.94 -18.91
C ALA A 543 -2.60 46.66 -18.75
N GLU A 544 -2.68 47.95 -19.09
CA GLU A 544 -3.91 48.75 -19.03
C GLU A 544 -5.01 48.16 -19.94
N ILE A 545 -4.64 47.69 -21.14
CA ILE A 545 -5.57 46.99 -22.07
C ILE A 545 -6.09 45.70 -21.44
N ALA A 546 -5.22 44.86 -20.87
CA ALA A 546 -5.62 43.58 -20.28
C ALA A 546 -6.60 43.78 -19.11
N PHE A 547 -6.28 44.69 -18.18
CA PHE A 547 -7.18 45.01 -17.06
C PHE A 547 -8.50 45.64 -17.53
N THR A 548 -8.46 46.56 -18.50
CA THR A 548 -9.67 47.17 -19.05
C THR A 548 -10.54 46.11 -19.71
N THR A 549 -9.95 45.22 -20.51
CA THR A 549 -10.66 44.10 -21.15
C THR A 549 -11.30 43.18 -20.11
N CYS A 550 -10.58 42.86 -19.01
CA CYS A 550 -11.14 42.09 -17.91
C CYS A 550 -12.38 42.77 -17.29
N THR A 551 -12.31 44.09 -17.08
CA THR A 551 -13.41 44.85 -16.45
C THR A 551 -14.63 45.04 -17.34
N VAL A 552 -14.42 45.19 -18.65
CA VAL A 552 -15.49 45.41 -19.63
C VAL A 552 -16.17 44.09 -19.99
N ASN A 553 -15.40 43.04 -20.28
CA ASN A 553 -15.94 41.77 -20.77
C ASN A 553 -16.45 40.88 -19.63
N TYR A 554 -15.89 41.01 -18.43
CA TYR A 554 -16.22 40.15 -17.27
C TYR A 554 -16.51 40.95 -15.99
N PRO A 555 -17.45 41.91 -16.00
CA PRO A 555 -17.62 42.92 -14.95
C PRO A 555 -17.96 42.34 -13.58
N GLU A 556 -18.66 41.21 -13.52
CA GLU A 556 -19.08 40.53 -12.28
C GLU A 556 -17.98 39.66 -11.65
N SER A 557 -16.88 39.43 -12.36
CA SER A 557 -15.78 38.59 -11.85
C SER A 557 -15.04 39.27 -10.69
N LEU A 558 -14.52 38.47 -9.75
CA LEU A 558 -13.60 38.95 -8.71
C LEU A 558 -12.37 39.62 -9.34
N TRP A 559 -11.90 39.08 -10.48
CA TRP A 559 -10.75 39.58 -11.23
C TRP A 559 -10.99 40.95 -11.85
N ALA A 560 -12.21 41.26 -12.30
CA ALA A 560 -12.59 42.61 -12.71
C ALA A 560 -12.55 43.60 -11.53
N ARG A 561 -12.98 43.18 -10.33
CA ARG A 561 -12.86 44.03 -9.13
C ARG A 561 -11.40 44.33 -8.81
N ARG A 562 -10.53 43.33 -8.85
CA ARG A 562 -9.07 43.51 -8.65
C ARG A 562 -8.46 44.40 -9.73
N SER A 563 -8.80 44.18 -10.99
CA SER A 563 -8.35 44.97 -12.15
C SER A 563 -8.70 46.46 -12.01
N ARG A 564 -9.91 46.78 -11.54
CA ARG A 564 -10.32 48.19 -11.26
C ARG A 564 -9.40 48.87 -10.25
N GLY A 565 -9.02 48.16 -9.18
CA GLY A 565 -8.09 48.68 -8.19
C GLY A 565 -6.72 49.02 -8.79
N VAL A 566 -6.16 48.11 -9.59
CA VAL A 566 -4.87 48.31 -10.26
C VAL A 566 -4.93 49.48 -11.27
N LEU A 567 -6.02 49.61 -12.04
CA LEU A 567 -6.20 50.71 -12.99
C LEU A 567 -6.27 52.09 -12.31
N ASP A 568 -6.91 52.19 -11.15
CA ASP A 568 -6.92 53.44 -10.36
C ASP A 568 -5.51 53.80 -9.87
N GLU A 569 -4.73 52.82 -9.40
CA GLU A 569 -3.33 53.04 -9.01
C GLU A 569 -2.46 53.51 -10.18
N LEU A 570 -2.58 52.89 -11.35
CA LEU A 570 -1.85 53.27 -12.55
C LEU A 570 -2.20 54.70 -13.00
N SER A 571 -3.48 55.07 -12.91
CA SER A 571 -3.98 56.40 -13.24
C SER A 571 -3.47 57.48 -12.28
N ARG A 572 -3.30 57.16 -10.99
CA ARG A 572 -2.75 58.09 -10.00
C ARG A 572 -1.25 58.30 -10.15
N ARG A 573 -0.49 57.26 -10.52
CA ARG A 573 0.96 57.35 -10.74
C ARG A 573 1.36 57.98 -12.07
N GLY A 574 0.42 58.14 -13.01
CA GLY A 574 0.62 58.80 -14.30
C GLY A 574 0.31 60.30 -14.30
N ARG A 575 -0.31 60.83 -13.24
CA ARG A 575 -0.47 62.26 -12.98
C ARG A 575 0.63 62.74 -12.06
#